data_AF-A0A958VKZ0-F1
#
_entry.id   AF-A0A958VKZ0-F1
#
_cell.length_a   1.000
_cell.length_b   1.000
_cell.length_c   1.000
_cell.angle_alpha   90.00
_cell.angle_beta   90.00
_cell.angle_gamma   90.00
#
_symmetry.space_group_name_H-M   'P 1'
#
loop_
_entity.id
_entity.type
_entity.pdbx_description
1 polymer ?
#
loop_
_entity_poly.entity_id
_entity_poly.type
_entity_poly.pdbx_seq_one_letter_code
_entity_poly.pdbx_strand_id
1 'polypeptide(L)'
;MNRQARHIWLIRIICLGLLTSLLMSSSLWHGERAYPRLLPLDLPFEIPHFIEKALFLILISGLLLSIYKPARILMRISIFSMLLLMAMDMTRWQPWPWLYVLLLFTLTPYVQRFKSYDETRSIHITLV
;
A
#
# COMPACT_ATOMS: atom_id res chain seq x y z
N MET A 1 5.23 -23.49 -10.77
CA MET A 1 5.30 -22.00 -10.78
C MET A 1 6.61 -21.55 -10.11
N ASN A 2 7.40 -20.69 -10.76
CA ASN A 2 8.67 -20.18 -10.21
C ASN A 2 8.43 -19.45 -8.88
N ARG A 3 9.29 -19.67 -7.87
CA ARG A 3 9.16 -19.03 -6.54
C ARG A 3 9.02 -17.50 -6.64
N GLN A 4 9.71 -16.87 -7.59
CA GLN A 4 9.63 -15.42 -7.83
C GLN A 4 8.28 -14.98 -8.39
N ALA A 5 7.74 -15.70 -9.38
CA ALA A 5 6.41 -15.43 -9.94
C ALA A 5 5.33 -15.54 -8.86
N ARG A 6 5.48 -16.49 -7.91
CA ARG A 6 4.58 -16.62 -6.77
C ARG A 6 4.53 -15.36 -5.90
N HIS A 7 5.69 -14.79 -5.54
CA HIS A 7 5.71 -13.58 -4.71
C HIS A 7 5.05 -12.39 -5.41
N ILE A 8 5.25 -12.23 -6.72
CA ILE A 8 4.59 -11.18 -7.49
C ILE A 8 3.08 -11.35 -7.51
N TRP A 9 2.59 -12.58 -7.75
CA TRP A 9 1.17 -12.87 -7.67
C TRP A 9 0.60 -12.58 -6.29
N LEU A 10 1.30 -12.95 -5.22
CA LEU A 10 0.89 -12.63 -3.85
C LEU A 10 0.79 -11.12 -3.63
N ILE A 11 1.81 -10.35 -4.04
CA ILE A 11 1.79 -8.88 -3.93
C ILE A 11 0.58 -8.29 -4.66
N ARG A 12 0.31 -8.74 -5.89
CA ARG A 12 -0.84 -8.28 -6.67
C ARG A 12 -2.17 -8.57 -5.97
N ILE A 13 -2.34 -9.79 -5.45
CA ILE A 13 -3.55 -10.19 -4.72
C ILE A 13 -3.71 -9.35 -3.45
N ILE A 14 -2.63 -9.13 -2.70
CA ILE A 14 -2.64 -8.31 -1.48
C ILE A 14 -2.98 -6.85 -1.81
N CYS A 15 -2.39 -6.28 -2.86
CA CYS A 15 -2.70 -4.93 -3.32
C CYS A 15 -4.17 -4.80 -3.75
N LEU A 16 -4.71 -5.78 -4.48
CA LEU A 16 -6.12 -5.81 -4.87
C LEU A 16 -7.04 -5.92 -3.65
N GLY A 17 -6.75 -6.84 -2.72
CA GLY A 17 -7.54 -7.00 -1.50
C GLY A 17 -7.55 -5.73 -0.64
N LEU A 18 -6.39 -5.09 -0.47
CA LEU A 18 -6.28 -3.81 0.23
C LEU A 18 -7.06 -2.71 -0.51
N LEU A 19 -6.92 -2.61 -1.84
CA LEU A 19 -7.62 -1.63 -2.65
C LEU A 19 -9.15 -1.78 -2.54
N THR A 20 -9.67 -3.00 -2.68
CA THR A 20 -11.09 -3.28 -2.53
C THR A 20 -11.58 -2.93 -1.13
N SER A 21 -10.81 -3.28 -0.09
CA SER A 21 -11.16 -2.97 1.30
C SER A 21 -11.23 -1.46 1.54
N LEU A 22 -10.27 -0.69 1.01
CA LEU A 22 -10.24 0.77 1.11
C LEU A 22 -11.43 1.42 0.39
N LEU A 23 -11.80 0.93 -0.81
CA LEU A 23 -12.91 1.46 -1.59
C LEU A 23 -14.27 1.16 -0.92
N MET A 24 -14.45 -0.07 -0.42
CA MET A 24 -15.66 -0.46 0.31
C MET A 24 -15.84 0.33 1.61
N SER A 25 -14.73 0.73 2.25
CA SER A 25 -14.73 1.53 3.48
C SER A 25 -14.33 2.98 3.24
N SER A 26 -14.54 3.51 2.02
CA SER A 26 -14.05 4.85 1.63
C SER A 26 -14.45 5.96 2.60
N SER A 27 -15.66 5.94 3.16
CA SER A 27 -16.14 6.90 4.17
C SER A 27 -15.28 6.97 5.44
N LEU A 28 -14.60 5.88 5.81
CA LEU A 28 -13.67 5.82 6.94
C LEU A 28 -12.33 6.49 6.61
N TRP A 29 -11.89 6.36 5.36
CA TRP A 29 -10.57 6.80 4.91
C TRP A 29 -10.57 8.23 4.41
N HIS A 30 -11.56 8.61 3.62
CA HIS A 30 -11.77 9.99 3.20
C HIS A 30 -13.29 10.27 3.12
N GLY A 31 -13.75 11.32 3.77
CA GLY A 31 -15.16 11.67 3.75
C GLY A 31 -15.59 12.51 4.94
N GLU A 32 -16.81 13.02 4.83
CA GLU A 32 -17.52 13.60 5.96
C GLU A 32 -17.96 12.48 6.89
N ARG A 33 -17.69 12.64 8.19
CA ARG A 33 -17.99 11.64 9.20
C ARG A 33 -18.95 12.22 10.19
N ALA A 34 -19.95 11.43 10.59
CA ALA A 34 -20.91 11.83 11.61
C ALA A 34 -20.35 11.73 13.04
N TYR A 35 -19.18 11.11 13.21
CA TYR A 35 -18.52 10.90 14.51
C TYR A 35 -17.23 11.71 14.61
N PRO A 36 -16.88 12.18 15.83
CA PRO A 36 -15.66 12.95 16.05
C PRO A 36 -14.41 12.11 15.76
N ARG A 37 -13.37 12.79 15.28
CA ARG A 37 -12.06 12.17 15.06
C ARG A 37 -11.41 11.87 16.40
N LEU A 38 -10.89 10.65 16.54
CA LEU A 38 -10.09 10.26 17.68
C LEU A 38 -8.63 10.39 17.30
N LEU A 39 -8.02 11.53 17.60
CA LEU A 39 -6.59 11.71 17.38
C LEU A 39 -5.81 10.82 18.35
N PRO A 40 -4.81 10.04 17.89
CA PRO A 40 -3.98 9.23 18.77
C PRO A 40 -3.09 10.04 19.72
N LEU A 41 -2.92 11.33 19.43
CA LEU A 41 -2.10 12.26 20.18
C LEU A 41 -2.85 13.58 20.32
N ASP A 42 -2.80 14.20 21.49
CA ASP A 42 -3.35 15.54 21.74
C ASP A 42 -2.50 16.59 21.01
N LEU A 43 -2.66 16.64 19.68
CA LEU A 43 -2.04 17.67 18.85
C LEU A 43 -2.84 18.97 19.01
N PRO A 44 -2.17 20.11 19.22
CA PRO A 44 -2.86 21.40 19.35
C PRO A 44 -3.44 21.92 18.04
N PHE A 45 -3.30 21.17 16.94
CA PHE A 45 -3.77 21.53 15.61
C PHE A 45 -4.55 20.39 14.97
N GLU A 46 -5.66 20.74 14.30
CA GLU A 46 -6.40 19.80 13.48
C GLU A 46 -5.65 19.56 12.16
N ILE A 47 -5.57 18.29 11.76
CA ILE A 47 -4.94 17.92 10.49
C ILE A 47 -5.85 18.36 9.34
N PRO A 48 -5.36 19.19 8.40
CA PRO A 48 -6.18 19.67 7.30
C PRO A 48 -6.72 18.53 6.43
N HIS A 49 -8.01 18.60 6.11
CA HIS A 49 -8.70 17.57 5.33
C HIS A 49 -8.06 17.29 3.95
N PHE A 50 -7.42 18.29 3.34
CA PHE A 50 -6.74 18.11 2.06
C PHE A 50 -5.52 17.17 2.16
N ILE A 51 -4.84 17.11 3.31
CA ILE A 51 -3.69 16.23 3.53
C ILE A 51 -4.14 14.77 3.54
N GLU A 52 -5.25 14.46 4.22
CA GLU A 52 -5.82 13.11 4.21
C GLU A 52 -6.25 12.69 2.81
N LYS A 53 -6.94 13.55 2.08
CA LYS A 53 -7.32 13.29 0.69
C LYS A 53 -6.11 13.03 -0.19
N ALA A 54 -5.05 13.84 -0.06
CA ALA A 54 -3.81 13.65 -0.79
C ALA A 54 -3.13 12.31 -0.44
N LEU A 55 -3.02 11.97 0.85
CA LEU A 55 -2.46 10.69 1.29
C LEU A 55 -3.27 9.50 0.81
N PHE A 56 -4.60 9.60 0.82
CA PHE A 56 -5.49 8.56 0.31
C PHE A 56 -5.31 8.36 -1.20
N LEU A 57 -5.24 9.45 -1.98
CA LEU A 57 -4.97 9.38 -3.41
C LEU A 57 -3.59 8.78 -3.70
N ILE A 58 -2.55 9.17 -2.96
CA ILE A 58 -1.20 8.59 -3.08
C ILE A 58 -1.22 7.09 -2.77
N LEU A 59 -1.96 6.67 -1.74
CA LEU A 59 -2.12 5.26 -1.40
C LEU A 59 -2.80 4.49 -2.54
N ILE A 60 -3.94 4.96 -3.04
CA ILE A 60 -4.70 4.30 -4.11
C ILE A 60 -3.87 4.21 -5.40
N SER A 61 -3.22 5.29 -5.80
CA SER A 61 -2.36 5.30 -6.99
C SER A 61 -1.12 4.43 -6.82
N GLY A 62 -0.50 4.42 -5.63
CA GLY A 62 0.61 3.51 -5.30
C GLY A 62 0.22 2.03 -5.39
N LEU A 63 -0.97 1.67 -4.92
CA LEU A 63 -1.51 0.30 -5.01
C LEU A 63 -1.82 -0.09 -6.45
N LEU A 64 -2.49 0.78 -7.21
CA LEU A 64 -2.80 0.55 -8.63
C LEU A 64 -1.51 0.33 -9.44
N LEU A 65 -0.52 1.19 -9.29
CA LEU A 65 0.76 1.03 -9.98
C LEU A 65 1.49 -0.25 -9.55
N SER A 66 1.40 -0.63 -8.27
CA SER A 66 2.01 -1.87 -7.75
C SER A 66 1.36 -3.14 -8.31
N ILE A 67 0.08 -3.09 -8.68
CA ILE A 67 -0.61 -4.22 -9.34
C ILE A 67 0.00 -4.46 -10.73
N TYR A 68 0.17 -3.41 -11.54
CA TYR A 68 0.74 -3.53 -12.88
C TYR A 68 2.24 -3.86 -12.82
N LYS A 69 3.00 -3.03 -12.11
CA LYS A 69 4.46 -3.09 -12.02
C LYS A 69 4.89 -3.02 -10.55
N PRO A 70 5.00 -4.17 -9.87
CA PRO A 70 5.48 -4.21 -8.49
C PRO A 70 6.87 -3.58 -8.40
N ALA A 71 7.00 -2.49 -7.65
CA ALA A 71 8.26 -1.82 -7.41
C ALA A 71 8.42 -1.52 -5.92
N ARG A 72 9.64 -1.69 -5.40
CA ARG A 72 9.94 -1.48 -3.98
C ARG A 72 9.54 -0.09 -3.50
N ILE A 73 9.76 0.92 -4.33
CA ILE A 73 9.42 2.31 -4.01
C ILE A 73 7.91 2.50 -3.88
N LEU A 74 7.12 1.91 -4.78
CA LEU A 74 5.66 2.00 -4.75
C LEU A 74 5.07 1.30 -3.52
N MET A 75 5.61 0.13 -3.15
CA MET A 75 5.20 -0.57 -1.92
C MET A 75 5.52 0.24 -0.67
N ARG A 76 6.72 0.84 -0.60
CA ARG A 76 7.12 1.71 0.53
C ARG A 76 6.23 2.93 0.65
N ILE A 77 5.94 3.60 -0.48
CA ILE A 77 5.02 4.74 -0.52
C ILE A 77 3.64 4.31 -0.01
N SER A 78 3.11 3.20 -0.52
CA SER A 78 1.79 2.68 -0.11
C SER A 78 1.75 2.37 1.40
N ILE A 79 2.76 1.67 1.93
CA ILE A 79 2.87 1.36 3.37
C ILE A 79 2.94 2.64 4.19
N PHE A 80 3.78 3.60 3.79
CA PHE A 80 3.97 4.85 4.53
C PHE A 80 2.70 5.70 4.53
N SER A 81 2.04 5.85 3.38
CA SER A 81 0.76 6.56 3.27
C SER A 81 -0.33 5.91 4.12
N MET A 82 -0.39 4.57 4.15
CA MET A 82 -1.33 3.83 5.00
C MET A 82 -1.07 4.09 6.49
N LEU A 83 0.19 3.98 6.92
CA LEU A 83 0.58 4.22 8.31
C LEU A 83 0.30 5.66 8.75
N LEU A 84 0.58 6.64 7.89
CA LEU A 84 0.23 8.03 8.17
C LEU A 84 -1.28 8.21 8.30
N LEU A 85 -2.09 7.66 7.39
CA LEU A 85 -3.56 7.73 7.50
C LEU A 85 -4.07 7.11 8.80
N MET A 86 -3.49 5.98 9.21
CA MET A 86 -3.83 5.33 10.48
C MET A 86 -3.39 6.17 11.68
N ALA A 87 -2.20 6.77 11.65
CA ALA A 87 -1.70 7.65 12.71
C ALA A 87 -2.51 8.95 12.88
N MET A 88 -3.29 9.35 11.88
CA MET A 88 -4.17 10.52 11.97
C MET A 88 -5.48 10.24 12.72
N ASP A 89 -5.87 8.97 12.86
CA ASP A 89 -7.17 8.63 13.44
C ASP A 89 -7.22 7.20 14.00
N MET A 90 -7.42 7.08 15.31
CA MET A 90 -7.50 5.79 16.00
C MET A 90 -8.65 4.91 15.49
N THR A 91 -9.72 5.50 14.94
CA THR A 91 -10.83 4.70 14.35
C THR A 91 -10.40 3.86 13.15
N ARG A 92 -9.26 4.21 12.53
CA ARG A 92 -8.65 3.47 11.42
C ARG A 92 -7.74 2.33 11.88
N TRP A 93 -7.51 2.16 13.19
CA TRP A 93 -6.67 1.10 13.77
C TRP A 93 -7.42 -0.24 13.89
N GLN A 94 -8.11 -0.62 12.83
CA GLN A 94 -8.77 -1.91 12.75
C GLN A 94 -7.71 -3.03 12.59
N PRO A 95 -8.04 -4.32 12.81
CA PRO A 95 -7.06 -5.39 12.61
C PRO A 95 -6.64 -5.59 11.15
N TRP A 96 -7.55 -5.36 10.21
CA TRP A 96 -7.32 -5.66 8.79
C TRP A 96 -6.27 -4.76 8.12
N PRO A 97 -6.20 -3.41 8.35
CA PRO A 97 -5.14 -2.57 7.82
C PRO A 97 -3.75 -3.03 8.23
N TRP A 98 -3.59 -3.39 9.51
CA TRP A 98 -2.33 -3.90 10.04
C TRP A 98 -1.90 -5.18 9.35
N LEU A 99 -2.83 -6.11 9.10
CA LEU A 99 -2.55 -7.33 8.36
C LEU A 99 -1.98 -7.02 6.97
N TYR A 100 -2.63 -6.15 6.19
CA TYR A 100 -2.14 -5.80 4.85
C TYR A 100 -0.80 -5.06 4.89
N VAL A 101 -0.60 -4.14 5.83
CA VAL A 101 0.67 -3.43 6.02
C VAL A 101 1.81 -4.41 6.29
N LEU A 102 1.61 -5.37 7.20
CA LEU A 102 2.61 -6.39 7.53
C LEU A 102 2.91 -7.31 6.34
N LEU A 103 1.89 -7.74 5.61
CA LEU A 103 2.06 -8.57 4.41
C LEU A 103 2.83 -7.82 3.31
N LEU A 104 2.50 -6.55 3.05
CA LEU A 104 3.25 -5.74 2.08
C LEU A 104 4.68 -5.48 2.54
N PHE A 105 4.88 -5.17 3.83
CA PHE A 105 6.20 -4.92 4.40
C PHE A 105 7.11 -6.14 4.27
N THR A 106 6.62 -7.32 4.64
CA THR A 106 7.36 -8.59 4.54
C THR A 106 7.68 -8.98 3.09
N LEU A 107 6.80 -8.69 2.14
CA LEU A 107 7.02 -9.01 0.72
C LEU A 107 7.86 -7.99 -0.05
N THR A 108 7.95 -6.75 0.42
CA THR A 108 8.72 -5.65 -0.19
C THR A 108 10.16 -6.01 -0.61
N PRO A 109 11.00 -6.69 0.20
CA PRO A 109 12.37 -7.03 -0.20
C PRO A 109 12.45 -8.03 -1.37
N TYR A 110 11.41 -8.84 -1.59
CA TYR A 110 11.43 -9.88 -2.63
C TYR A 110 11.21 -9.32 -4.04
N VAL A 111 10.71 -8.09 -4.17
CA VAL A 111 10.51 -7.42 -5.47
C VAL A 111 11.82 -7.20 -6.22
N GLN A 112 12.92 -6.89 -5.52
CA GLN A 112 14.23 -6.63 -6.16
C GLN A 112 14.82 -7.87 -6.83
N ARG A 113 14.59 -9.06 -6.25
CA ARG A 113 15.11 -10.31 -6.79
C ARG A 113 14.48 -10.68 -8.13
N PHE A 114 13.28 -10.19 -8.43
CA PHE A 114 12.66 -10.43 -9.72
C PHE A 114 13.24 -9.54 -10.83
N LYS A 115 13.45 -8.24 -10.59
CA LYS A 115 14.00 -7.32 -11.60
C LYS A 115 15.36 -7.81 -12.13
N SER A 116 16.22 -8.27 -11.22
CA SER A 116 17.54 -8.82 -11.57
C SER A 116 17.46 -10.14 -12.36
N TYR A 117 16.47 -10.99 -12.08
CA TYR A 117 16.25 -12.23 -12.84
C TYR A 117 15.79 -11.95 -14.27
N ASP A 118 14.87 -11.00 -14.44
CA ASP A 118 14.33 -10.64 -15.75
C ASP A 118 15.41 -9.99 -16.64
N GLU A 119 16.23 -9.10 -16.07
CA GLU A 119 17.41 -8.52 -16.73
C GLU A 119 18.39 -9.61 -17.20
N THR A 120 18.73 -10.58 -16.34
CA THR A 120 19.66 -11.66 -16.69
C THR A 120 19.12 -12.56 -17.81
N ARG A 121 17.81 -12.88 -17.77
CA ARG A 121 17.16 -13.68 -18.82
C ARG A 121 17.12 -12.95 -20.16
N SER A 122 16.87 -11.64 -20.16
CA SER A 122 16.85 -10.84 -21.39
C SER A 122 18.20 -10.84 -22.12
N ILE A 123 19.31 -10.73 -21.38
CA ILE A 123 20.67 -10.75 -21.96
C ILE A 123 20.97 -12.08 -22.66
N HIS A 124 20.54 -13.21 -22.08
CA HIS A 124 20.76 -14.52 -22.68
C HIS A 124 19.98 -14.75 -23.98
N ILE A 125 18.82 -14.11 -24.16
CA ILE A 125 18.03 -14.24 -25.40
C ILE A 125 18.66 -13.43 -26.54
N THR A 126 19.32 -12.32 -26.24
CA THR A 126 19.95 -11.45 -27.28
C THR A 126 21.29 -11.98 -27.78
N LEU A 127 21.92 -12.91 -27.06
CA LEU A 127 23.23 -13.49 -27.38
C LEU A 127 23.14 -14.83 -28.13
N VAL A 128 21.93 -15.28 -28.47
CA VAL A 128 21.64 -16.50 -29.25
C VAL A 128 20.93 -16.08 -30.53
#